data_AF-A0A534ZRF3-F1
#
_entry.id   AF-A0A534ZRF3-F1
#
_cell.length_a   1.000
_cell.length_b   1.000
_cell.length_c   1.000
_cell.angle_alpha   90.00
_cell.angle_beta   90.00
_cell.angle_gamma   90.00
#
_symmetry.space_group_name_H-M   'P 1'
#
loop_
_entity.id
_entity.type
_entity.pdbx_description
1 polymer ?
#
loop_
_entity_poly.entity_id
_entity_poly.type
_entity_poly.pdbx_seq_one_letter_code
_entity_poly.pdbx_strand_id
1 'polypeptide(L)'
;MPDTVNRELRLRRRPVGRIAPDDFELVRAPVPTAGPGEAVVRNLYLSLDPTNRIWVEDVEQYMPPVQLGDVMFDTILMKRLRVQGFIVIDYLPRFAEAITQLAQWMAEGKLKHRDTIVDGLERAPEALNLLFDGGNVGKLIVKIADPPRKL
;
A
#
# COMPACT_ATOMS: atom_id res chain seq x y z
N MET A 1 -13.21 -5.73 18.95
CA MET A 1 -12.63 -6.10 17.64
C MET A 1 -13.09 -5.05 16.63
N PRO A 2 -12.21 -4.43 15.83
CA PRO A 2 -12.68 -3.51 14.80
C PRO A 2 -13.56 -4.28 13.81
N ASP A 3 -14.70 -3.71 13.43
CA ASP A 3 -15.66 -4.32 12.51
C ASP A 3 -14.94 -4.90 11.26
N THR A 4 -15.12 -6.20 11.01
CA THR A 4 -14.43 -6.99 9.97
C THR A 4 -15.22 -7.05 8.66
N VAL A 5 -16.13 -6.10 8.44
CA VAL A 5 -17.07 -6.09 7.32
C VAL A 5 -16.77 -4.90 6.42
N ASN A 6 -16.55 -5.16 5.13
CA ASN A 6 -16.49 -4.14 4.10
C ASN A 6 -17.90 -3.62 3.81
N ARG A 7 -18.04 -2.30 3.65
CA ARG A 7 -19.30 -1.64 3.30
C ARG A 7 -19.12 -0.96 1.96
N GLU A 8 -19.92 -1.38 1.00
CA GLU A 8 -19.81 -0.96 -0.39
C GLU A 8 -21.07 -0.22 -0.79
N LEU A 9 -20.93 1.02 -1.27
CA LEU A 9 -22.02 1.72 -1.93
C LEU A 9 -21.89 1.46 -3.43
N ARG A 10 -22.78 0.63 -3.97
CA ARG A 10 -22.77 0.20 -5.38
C ARG A 10 -23.83 0.95 -6.16
N LEU A 11 -23.54 1.28 -7.42
CA LEU A 11 -24.52 1.90 -8.30
C LEU A 11 -25.53 0.85 -8.77
N ARG A 12 -26.81 1.00 -8.40
CA ARG A 12 -27.86 0.04 -8.72
C ARG A 12 -28.55 0.35 -10.05
N ARG A 13 -28.78 1.63 -10.33
CA ARG A 13 -29.36 2.12 -11.59
C ARG A 13 -28.88 3.53 -11.89
N ARG A 14 -28.98 3.95 -13.15
CA ARG A 14 -28.65 5.31 -13.57
C ARG A 14 -29.67 6.31 -12.99
N PRO A 15 -29.25 7.34 -12.25
CA PRO A 15 -30.16 8.36 -11.75
C PRO A 15 -30.86 9.10 -12.89
N VAL A 16 -32.17 9.33 -12.76
CA VAL A 16 -32.95 10.22 -13.64
C VAL A 16 -33.41 11.42 -12.82
N GLY A 17 -32.99 12.63 -13.20
CA GLY A 17 -33.22 13.80 -12.36
C GLY A 17 -32.39 13.74 -11.08
N ARG A 18 -32.96 14.10 -9.93
CA ARG A 18 -32.23 14.10 -8.64
C ARG A 18 -31.81 12.68 -8.24
N ILE A 19 -30.62 12.53 -7.64
CA ILE A 19 -30.19 11.25 -7.07
C ILE A 19 -31.17 10.82 -5.97
N ALA A 20 -31.73 9.62 -6.12
CA ALA A 20 -32.55 8.96 -5.11
C ALA A 20 -31.73 7.91 -4.34
N PRO A 21 -32.06 7.62 -3.08
CA PRO A 21 -31.40 6.55 -2.32
C PRO A 21 -31.38 5.20 -3.06
N ASP A 22 -32.47 4.86 -3.75
CA ASP A 22 -32.63 3.61 -4.50
C ASP A 22 -31.77 3.51 -5.76
N ASP A 23 -31.12 4.60 -6.17
CA ASP A 23 -30.14 4.56 -7.27
C ASP A 23 -28.86 3.82 -6.86
N PHE A 24 -28.66 3.65 -5.56
CA PHE A 24 -27.53 2.93 -4.97
C PHE A 24 -28.01 1.79 -4.07
N GLU A 25 -27.08 0.87 -3.81
CA GLU A 25 -27.27 -0.22 -2.87
C GLU A 25 -26.10 -0.23 -1.89
N LEU A 26 -26.40 -0.26 -0.58
CA LEU A 26 -25.39 -0.46 0.46
C LEU A 26 -25.23 -1.96 0.71
N VAL A 27 -24.13 -2.53 0.22
CA VAL A 27 -23.79 -3.94 0.36
C VAL A 27 -22.78 -4.14 1.48
N ARG A 28 -22.96 -5.22 2.25
CA ARG A 28 -21.97 -5.71 3.22
C ARG A 28 -21.22 -6.88 2.60
N ALA A 29 -19.90 -6.79 2.54
CA ALA A 29 -19.04 -7.81 1.97
C ALA A 29 -17.89 -8.16 2.93
N PRO A 30 -17.22 -9.31 2.76
CA PRO A 30 -15.96 -9.57 3.45
C PRO A 30 -14.91 -8.51 3.09
N VAL A 31 -14.03 -8.19 4.02
CA VAL A 31 -12.83 -7.39 3.70
C VAL A 31 -12.01 -8.18 2.67
N PRO A 32 -11.66 -7.59 1.51
CA PRO A 32 -10.89 -8.31 0.50
C PRO A 32 -9.50 -8.66 1.04
N THR A 33 -8.93 -9.75 0.55
CA THR A 33 -7.51 -10.08 0.79
C THR A 33 -6.71 -9.53 -0.37
N ALA A 34 -5.66 -8.76 -0.09
CA ALA A 34 -4.76 -8.26 -1.13
C ALA A 34 -4.06 -9.42 -1.84
N GLY A 35 -4.10 -9.42 -3.18
CA GLY A 35 -3.25 -10.27 -4.00
C GLY A 35 -1.79 -9.75 -4.10
N PRO A 36 -0.92 -10.45 -4.84
CA PRO A 36 0.43 -9.98 -5.10
C PRO A 36 0.46 -8.59 -5.74
N GLY A 37 1.11 -7.62 -5.07
CA GLY A 37 1.22 -6.24 -5.56
C GLY A 37 0.04 -5.33 -5.22
N GLU A 38 -0.95 -5.81 -4.47
CA GLU A 38 -2.12 -5.04 -4.05
C GLU A 38 -2.01 -4.59 -2.59
N ALA A 39 -2.85 -3.63 -2.20
CA ALA A 39 -2.98 -3.19 -0.82
C ALA A 39 -4.46 -3.00 -0.45
N VAL A 40 -4.83 -3.42 0.76
CA VAL A 40 -6.16 -3.17 1.33
C VAL A 40 -6.07 -1.92 2.20
N VAL A 41 -6.89 -0.92 1.88
CA VAL A 41 -6.92 0.35 2.60
C VAL A 41 -8.23 0.45 3.38
N ARG A 42 -8.15 0.75 4.68
CA ARG A 42 -9.33 1.13 5.46
C ARG A 42 -9.66 2.59 5.15
N ASN A 43 -10.68 2.81 4.31
CA ASN A 43 -11.23 4.15 4.12
C ASN A 43 -12.09 4.53 5.34
N LEU A 44 -11.77 5.65 5.99
CA LEU A 44 -12.51 6.18 7.14
C LEU A 44 -13.56 7.21 6.74
N TYR A 45 -13.35 7.91 5.61
CA TYR A 45 -14.20 8.99 5.14
C TYR A 45 -14.34 8.90 3.62
N LEU A 46 -15.58 8.79 3.14
CA LEU A 46 -15.89 8.88 1.71
C LEU A 46 -15.97 10.36 1.31
N SER A 47 -15.22 10.76 0.30
CA SER A 47 -15.32 12.12 -0.25
C SER A 47 -16.51 12.18 -1.19
N LEU A 48 -17.28 13.28 -1.12
CA LEU A 48 -18.36 13.55 -2.06
C LEU A 48 -18.11 14.89 -2.75
N ASP A 49 -18.14 14.89 -4.07
CA ASP A 49 -17.90 16.04 -4.93
C ASP A 49 -18.89 16.05 -6.12
N PRO A 50 -19.12 17.21 -6.76
CA PRO A 50 -20.05 17.29 -7.90
C PRO A 50 -19.70 16.36 -9.07
N THR A 51 -18.45 15.94 -9.23
CA THR A 51 -18.03 15.03 -10.30
C THR A 51 -18.54 13.62 -10.08
N ASN A 52 -18.82 13.19 -8.84
CA ASN A 52 -19.48 11.90 -8.58
C ASN A 52 -20.82 11.79 -9.31
N ARG A 53 -21.52 12.91 -9.53
CA ARG A 53 -22.77 12.93 -10.31
C ARG A 53 -22.54 12.53 -11.77
N ILE A 54 -21.46 13.02 -12.36
CA ILE A 54 -21.12 12.76 -13.77
C ILE A 54 -20.71 11.30 -13.93
N TRP A 55 -19.96 10.74 -12.98
CA TRP A 55 -19.50 9.35 -13.05
C TRP A 55 -20.60 8.30 -13.01
N VAL A 56 -21.73 8.62 -12.39
CA VAL A 56 -22.89 7.71 -12.32
C VAL A 56 -23.87 7.93 -13.48
N GLU A 57 -23.68 8.96 -14.28
CA GLU A 57 -24.36 9.16 -15.56
C GLU A 57 -23.65 8.41 -16.68
N ASP A 58 -24.40 8.04 -17.71
CA ASP A 58 -23.86 7.34 -18.89
C ASP A 58 -23.70 8.34 -20.04
N VAL A 59 -22.71 9.22 -19.88
CA VAL A 59 -22.41 10.34 -20.80
C VAL A 59 -20.95 10.32 -21.20
N GLU A 60 -20.63 10.92 -22.35
CA GLU A 60 -19.25 11.07 -22.79
C GLU A 60 -18.45 11.92 -21.78
N GLN A 61 -17.36 11.36 -21.28
CA GLN A 61 -16.51 11.97 -20.26
C GLN A 61 -15.09 11.39 -20.34
N TYR A 62 -14.15 11.96 -19.58
CA TYR A 62 -12.72 11.62 -19.66
C TYR A 62 -12.35 10.23 -19.11
N MET A 63 -13.30 9.49 -18.54
CA MET A 63 -13.12 8.13 -18.03
C MET A 63 -14.40 7.29 -18.23
N PRO A 64 -14.32 5.95 -18.28
CA PRO A 64 -15.51 5.12 -18.29
C PRO A 64 -16.40 5.44 -17.08
N PRO A 65 -17.73 5.53 -17.25
CA PRO A 65 -18.64 5.72 -16.12
C PRO A 65 -18.58 4.52 -15.18
N VAL A 66 -18.91 4.76 -13.90
CA VAL A 66 -19.09 3.68 -12.92
C VAL A 66 -20.17 2.76 -13.46
N GLN A 67 -19.89 1.46 -13.59
CA GLN A 67 -20.87 0.52 -14.13
C GLN A 67 -21.90 0.14 -13.07
N LEU A 68 -23.05 -0.38 -13.51
CA LEU A 68 -24.04 -0.91 -12.59
C LEU A 68 -23.45 -2.09 -11.83
N GLY A 69 -23.56 -2.07 -10.51
CA GLY A 69 -23.00 -3.05 -9.59
C GLY A 69 -21.60 -2.72 -9.07
N ASP A 70 -20.90 -1.74 -9.66
CA ASP A 70 -19.55 -1.36 -9.24
C ASP A 70 -19.54 -0.44 -8.01
N VAL A 71 -18.43 -0.47 -7.29
CA VAL A 71 -18.13 0.41 -6.16
C VAL A 71 -17.62 1.78 -6.64
N MET A 72 -17.86 2.82 -5.85
CA MET A 72 -17.32 4.16 -6.13
C MET A 72 -15.79 4.20 -5.90
N PHE A 73 -15.02 4.62 -6.92
CA PHE A 73 -13.54 4.64 -6.94
C PHE A 73 -12.91 6.00 -6.54
N ASP A 74 -13.50 6.70 -5.57
CA ASP A 74 -13.17 8.10 -5.26
C ASP A 74 -11.70 8.34 -4.84
N THR A 75 -11.11 7.44 -4.06
CA THR A 75 -9.94 7.76 -3.25
C THR A 75 -8.64 7.82 -4.05
N ILE A 76 -8.45 6.91 -5.02
CA ILE A 76 -7.26 6.89 -5.88
C ILE A 76 -7.29 8.08 -6.84
N LEU A 77 -8.46 8.38 -7.40
CA LEU A 77 -8.64 9.42 -8.40
C LEU A 77 -8.64 10.82 -7.79
N MET A 78 -9.42 11.06 -6.73
CA MET A 78 -9.49 12.39 -6.09
C MET A 78 -8.16 12.81 -5.47
N LYS A 79 -7.41 11.86 -4.92
CA LYS A 79 -6.06 12.12 -4.42
C LYS A 79 -4.99 12.03 -5.50
N ARG A 80 -5.36 11.73 -6.75
CA ARG A 80 -4.45 11.58 -7.90
C ARG A 80 -3.24 10.69 -7.55
N LEU A 81 -3.52 9.59 -6.86
CA LEU A 81 -2.46 8.71 -6.38
C LEU A 81 -1.80 8.01 -7.57
N ARG A 82 -0.48 8.17 -7.70
CA ARG A 82 0.32 7.33 -8.59
C ARG A 82 0.70 6.06 -7.85
N VAL A 83 0.20 4.92 -8.31
CA VAL A 83 0.63 3.60 -7.85
C VAL A 83 1.69 3.09 -8.81
N GLN A 84 2.91 2.91 -8.33
CA GLN A 84 4.03 2.43 -9.14
C GLN A 84 4.85 1.41 -8.35
N GLY A 85 4.86 0.17 -8.82
CA GLY A 85 5.83 -0.84 -8.39
C GLY A 85 7.19 -0.58 -9.02
N PHE A 86 8.26 -1.02 -8.34
CA PHE A 86 9.62 -1.02 -8.90
C PHE A 86 10.41 -2.20 -8.33
N ILE A 87 11.36 -2.72 -9.11
CA ILE A 87 12.30 -3.76 -8.66
C ILE A 87 13.70 -3.14 -8.66
N VAL A 88 14.46 -3.34 -7.58
CA VAL A 88 15.80 -2.74 -7.44
C VAL A 88 16.74 -3.11 -8.59
N ILE A 89 16.57 -4.29 -9.18
CA ILE A 89 17.37 -4.80 -10.30
C ILE A 89 17.23 -3.91 -11.54
N ASP A 90 16.07 -3.30 -11.75
CA ASP A 90 15.82 -2.37 -12.87
C ASP A 90 16.68 -1.09 -12.76
N TYR A 91 17.25 -0.83 -11.58
CA TYR A 91 18.03 0.36 -11.25
C TYR A 91 19.51 0.08 -10.98
N LEU A 92 20.01 -1.12 -11.29
CA LEU A 92 21.45 -1.44 -11.16
C LEU A 92 22.40 -0.44 -11.83
N PRO A 93 22.07 0.16 -13.01
CA PRO A 93 22.93 1.19 -13.60
C PRO A 93 23.16 2.42 -12.70
N ARG A 94 22.29 2.65 -11.72
CA ARG A 94 22.38 3.76 -10.74
C ARG A 94 22.93 3.32 -9.38
N PHE A 95 23.42 2.09 -9.25
CA PHE A 95 23.87 1.56 -7.96
C PHE A 95 25.05 2.36 -7.38
N ALA A 96 26.02 2.74 -8.20
CA ALA A 96 27.18 3.52 -7.76
C ALA A 96 26.80 4.92 -7.25
N GLU A 97 25.86 5.59 -7.93
CA GLU A 97 25.27 6.87 -7.52
C GLU A 97 24.62 6.73 -6.13
N ALA A 98 23.77 5.70 -5.96
CA ALA A 98 23.04 5.46 -4.72
C ALA A 98 23.99 5.17 -3.54
N ILE A 99 24.98 4.29 -3.71
CA ILE A 99 25.93 3.95 -2.65
C ILE A 99 26.76 5.17 -2.23
N THR A 100 27.22 5.97 -3.19
CA THR A 100 28.00 7.18 -2.89
C THR A 100 27.17 8.16 -2.05
N GLN A 101 25.92 8.40 -2.45
CA GLN A 101 25.02 9.34 -1.75
C GLN A 101 24.65 8.83 -0.35
N LEU A 102 24.35 7.54 -0.20
CA LEU A 102 24.01 6.92 1.08
C LEU A 102 25.22 6.95 2.04
N ALA A 103 26.43 6.65 1.56
CA ALA A 103 27.65 6.73 2.35
C ALA A 103 27.90 8.14 2.88
N GLN A 104 27.68 9.16 2.04
CA GLN A 104 27.77 10.55 2.46
C GLN A 104 26.76 10.88 3.56
N TRP A 105 25.48 10.52 3.41
CA TRP A 105 24.47 10.79 4.43
C TRP A 105 24.74 10.05 5.74
N MET A 106 25.33 8.85 5.70
CA MET A 106 25.79 8.15 6.91
C MET A 106 26.93 8.90 7.59
N ALA A 107 27.95 9.33 6.83
CA ALA A 107 29.08 10.09 7.38
C ALA A 107 28.66 11.44 7.99
N GLU A 108 27.66 12.09 7.39
CA GLU A 108 27.08 13.35 7.89
C GLU A 108 26.03 13.15 9.01
N GLY A 109 25.73 11.90 9.40
CA GLY A 109 24.72 11.60 10.44
C GLY A 109 23.27 11.89 10.03
N LYS A 110 23.01 12.16 8.74
CA LYS A 110 21.67 12.41 8.17
C LYS A 110 20.87 11.12 7.99
N LEU A 111 21.56 9.98 7.87
CA LEU A 111 20.94 8.66 7.78
C LEU A 111 21.11 7.91 9.10
N LYS A 112 19.99 7.63 9.77
CA LYS A 112 19.95 6.72 10.93
C LYS A 112 19.45 5.36 10.46
N HIS A 113 20.15 4.31 10.85
CA HIS A 113 19.69 2.93 10.65
C HIS A 113 19.43 2.26 11.99
N ARG A 114 18.61 1.21 11.95
CA ARG A 114 18.35 0.32 13.08
C ARG A 114 18.41 -1.09 12.53
N ASP A 115 19.08 -1.95 13.27
CA ASP A 115 19.23 -3.35 12.90
C ASP A 115 18.82 -4.20 14.10
N THR A 116 18.21 -5.34 13.79
CA THR A 116 18.00 -6.42 14.75
C THR A 116 19.08 -7.46 14.48
N ILE A 117 19.97 -7.66 15.45
CA ILE A 117 21.08 -8.60 15.33
C ILE A 117 20.74 -9.85 16.15
N VAL A 118 20.81 -11.01 15.50
CA VAL A 118 20.70 -12.32 16.15
C VAL A 118 22.07 -12.97 16.11
N ASP A 119 22.69 -13.19 17.27
CA ASP A 119 23.94 -13.92 17.37
C ASP A 119 23.72 -15.43 17.19
N GLY A 120 24.51 -16.06 16.31
CA GLY A 120 24.51 -17.50 16.07
C GLY A 120 23.83 -17.90 14.76
N LEU A 121 24.57 -18.55 13.84
CA LEU A 121 24.03 -19.01 12.55
C LEU A 121 22.93 -20.06 12.72
N GLU A 122 23.07 -20.91 13.74
CA GLU A 122 22.10 -21.92 14.15
C GLU A 122 20.73 -21.33 14.47
N ARG A 123 20.66 -20.05 14.82
CA ARG A 123 19.41 -19.34 15.10
C ARG A 123 18.77 -18.74 13.86
N ALA A 124 19.41 -18.79 12.69
CA ALA A 124 18.87 -18.22 11.46
C ALA A 124 17.47 -18.74 11.08
N PRO A 125 17.16 -20.05 11.19
CA PRO A 125 15.81 -20.54 10.87
C PRO A 125 14.73 -19.92 11.78
N GLU A 126 15.00 -19.80 13.08
CA GLU A 126 14.07 -19.18 14.03
C GLU A 126 13.99 -17.66 13.81
N ALA A 127 15.12 -17.03 13.51
CA ALA A 127 15.20 -15.59 13.25
C ALA A 127 14.33 -15.17 12.04
N LEU A 128 14.14 -16.05 11.04
CA LEU A 128 13.25 -15.77 9.91
C LEU A 128 11.82 -15.47 10.33
N ASN A 129 11.34 -16.07 11.43
CA ASN A 129 9.99 -15.80 11.94
C ASN A 129 9.81 -14.33 12.33
N LEU A 130 10.88 -13.67 12.79
CA LEU A 130 10.87 -12.26 13.17
C LEU A 130 10.40 -11.34 12.02
N LEU A 131 10.67 -11.75 10.77
CA LEU A 131 10.26 -11.01 9.58
C LEU A 131 8.74 -11.00 9.35
N PHE A 132 8.02 -11.97 9.90
CA PHE A 132 6.60 -12.19 9.67
C PHE A 132 5.72 -11.87 10.88
N ASP A 133 6.29 -11.92 12.09
CA ASP A 133 5.57 -11.62 13.34
C ASP A 133 5.78 -10.18 13.84
N GLY A 134 6.61 -9.39 13.14
CA GLY A 134 6.93 -8.02 13.51
C GLY A 134 7.95 -7.89 14.64
N GLY A 135 8.68 -8.96 14.96
CA GLY A 135 9.66 -9.03 16.04
C GLY A 135 11.00 -8.34 15.75
N ASN A 136 11.29 -7.96 14.50
CA ASN A 136 12.48 -7.18 14.16
C ASN A 136 12.18 -5.68 13.98
N VAL A 137 13.09 -4.84 14.47
CA VAL A 137 13.14 -3.41 14.12
C VAL A 137 14.25 -3.21 13.10
N GLY A 138 13.88 -2.70 11.92
CA GLY A 138 14.81 -2.44 10.83
C GLY A 138 15.40 -3.71 10.23
N LYS A 139 16.67 -3.69 9.81
CA LYS A 139 17.25 -4.84 9.09
C LYS A 139 17.52 -5.99 10.06
N LEU A 140 16.95 -7.17 9.79
CA LEU A 140 17.33 -8.40 10.48
C LEU A 140 18.66 -8.91 9.92
N ILE A 141 19.62 -9.14 10.80
CA ILE A 141 20.96 -9.63 10.50
C ILE A 141 21.28 -10.77 11.46
N VAL A 142 21.84 -11.86 10.94
CA VAL A 142 22.42 -12.92 11.78
C VAL A 142 23.92 -12.72 11.84
N LYS A 143 24.44 -12.53 13.06
CA LYS A 143 25.88 -12.42 13.28
C LYS A 143 26.46 -13.82 13.45
N ILE A 144 27.35 -14.18 12.53
CA ILE A 144 27.92 -15.53 12.44
C ILE A 144 29.30 -15.66 13.09
N ALA A 145 30.00 -14.53 13.28
CA ALA A 145 31.32 -14.49 13.89
C ALA A 145 31.61 -13.08 14.41
N ASP A 146 32.55 -12.98 15.35
CA ASP A 146 33.14 -11.70 15.73
C ASP A 146 34.13 -11.22 14.66
N PRO A 147 34.28 -9.89 14.48
CA PRO A 147 35.29 -9.36 13.59
C PRO A 147 36.69 -9.80 14.05
N PRO A 148 37.62 -10.08 13.12
CA PRO A 148 38.99 -10.41 13.47
C PRO A 148 39.61 -9.27 14.29
N ARG A 149 40.39 -9.63 15.32
CA ARG A 149 41.10 -8.66 16.16
C ARG A 149 42.03 -7.84 15.23
N LYS A 150 41.89 -6.51 15.24
CA LYS A 150 42.78 -5.63 14.45
C LYS A 150 44.22 -5.93 14.85
N LEU A 151 45.07 -6.25 13.87
CA LEU A 151 46.53 -6.33 14.04
C LEU A 151 47.12 -4.96 14.36
#